data_AF-A0A430PZB1-F1
#
_entry.id   AF-A0A430PZB1-F1
#
_cell.length_a   1.000
_cell.length_b   1.000
_cell.length_c   1.000
_cell.angle_alpha   90.00
_cell.angle_beta   90.00
_cell.angle_gamma   90.00
#
_symmetry.space_group_name_H-M   'P 1'
#
loop_
_entity.id
_entity.type
_entity.pdbx_description
1 polymer ?
#
loop_
_entity_poly.entity_id
_entity_poly.type
_entity_poly.pdbx_seq_one_letter_code
_entity_poly.pdbx_strand_id
1 'polypeptide(L)'
;YPGDCICKEGYAGRRCDECAEGYQRSNIDPQLCIPCTCDIRGSHRGPGYQCEPPCNCKVNTLANWKIIVPSLSTSDTSYTIPMTETSVQYDKVLFAQTRAIESWLSSVTSTSVTRGYYWSAPEAYLGNQITAYRDTLNIILRFNSPTMLTYRTPTINTDISGSRQFSLSMAMTDHLNYMWLHEPDIVIEGNGYRLVHMLSPSYRESHMILNIPLSESSFRVIVEPPTSIPLDRFPISWLQGDQLRFDESTLERVGRPATIADIMTVLSSIDRLMIKAKYITDQTTTE
;
A
#
# COMPACT_ATOMS: atom_id res chain seq x y z
N TYR A 1 -25.08 -21.40 -19.06
CA TYR A 1 -25.35 -21.94 -20.40
C TYR A 1 -24.38 -23.09 -20.66
N PRO A 2 -24.81 -24.26 -21.14
CA PRO A 2 -23.90 -25.34 -21.53
C PRO A 2 -23.31 -25.02 -22.90
N GLY A 3 -22.00 -24.73 -22.97
CA GLY A 3 -21.36 -24.33 -24.23
C GLY A 3 -19.97 -23.72 -24.13
N ASP A 4 -19.45 -23.47 -22.92
CA ASP A 4 -18.06 -23.01 -22.76
C ASP A 4 -17.09 -24.19 -22.87
N CYS A 5 -16.18 -24.14 -23.85
CA CYS A 5 -15.13 -25.13 -24.02
C CYS A 5 -14.12 -25.04 -22.86
N ILE A 6 -13.72 -26.17 -22.29
CA ILE A 6 -12.61 -26.22 -21.34
C ILE A 6 -11.31 -26.28 -22.15
N CYS A 7 -10.55 -25.19 -22.15
CA CYS A 7 -9.31 -25.08 -22.89
C CYS A 7 -8.16 -25.82 -22.21
N LYS A 8 -7.21 -26.28 -23.03
CA LYS A 8 -5.92 -26.82 -22.55
C LYS A 8 -5.07 -25.69 -21.98
N GLU A 9 -4.07 -26.04 -21.17
CA GLU A 9 -3.09 -25.09 -20.67
C GLU A 9 -2.41 -24.35 -21.83
N GLY A 10 -2.29 -23.03 -21.71
CA GLY A 10 -1.76 -22.14 -22.74
C GLY A 10 -2.78 -21.68 -23.80
N TYR A 11 -4.03 -22.16 -23.75
CA TYR A 11 -5.09 -21.79 -24.68
C TYR A 11 -6.26 -21.10 -23.97
N ALA A 12 -6.88 -20.14 -24.65
CA ALA A 12 -7.99 -19.32 -24.16
C ALA A 12 -8.98 -18.99 -25.29
N GLY A 13 -10.00 -18.21 -24.96
CA GLY A 13 -11.10 -17.85 -25.87
C GLY A 13 -12.26 -18.83 -25.80
N ARG A 14 -13.44 -18.44 -26.31
CA ARG A 14 -14.65 -19.27 -26.27
C ARG A 14 -14.50 -20.62 -26.99
N ARG A 15 -13.57 -20.69 -27.96
CA ARG A 15 -13.29 -21.87 -28.78
C ARG A 15 -11.88 -22.44 -28.57
N CYS A 16 -11.13 -21.93 -27.59
CA CYS A 16 -9.75 -22.36 -27.32
C CYS A 16 -8.79 -22.16 -28.51
N ASP A 17 -9.07 -21.17 -29.35
CA ASP A 17 -8.34 -20.81 -30.56
C ASP A 17 -7.40 -19.60 -30.36
N GLU A 18 -7.42 -19.00 -29.17
CA GLU A 18 -6.51 -17.93 -28.75
C GLU A 18 -5.46 -18.49 -27.78
N CYS A 19 -4.27 -17.88 -27.73
CA CYS A 19 -3.32 -18.22 -26.68
C CYS A 19 -3.72 -17.52 -25.37
N ALA A 20 -3.59 -18.24 -24.27
CA ALA A 20 -3.79 -17.67 -22.94
C ALA A 20 -2.76 -16.58 -22.64
N GLU A 21 -3.08 -15.67 -21.73
CA GLU A 21 -2.13 -14.66 -21.25
C GLU A 21 -0.86 -15.36 -20.71
N GLY A 22 0.32 -14.91 -21.16
CA GLY A 22 1.60 -15.59 -20.87
C GLY A 22 2.02 -16.62 -21.90
N TYR A 23 1.25 -16.80 -22.97
CA TYR A 23 1.58 -17.66 -24.09
C TYR A 23 1.48 -16.88 -25.39
N GLN A 24 2.35 -17.19 -26.35
CA GLN A 24 2.29 -16.66 -27.71
C GLN A 24 2.17 -17.79 -28.74
N ARG A 25 1.67 -17.47 -29.94
CA ARG A 25 1.72 -18.43 -31.05
C ARG A 25 3.17 -18.72 -31.40
N SER A 26 3.47 -19.99 -31.62
CA SER A 26 4.77 -20.40 -32.13
C SER A 26 4.97 -19.87 -33.54
N ASN A 27 6.17 -19.35 -33.81
CA ASN A 27 6.59 -18.92 -35.14
C ASN A 27 6.77 -20.11 -36.11
N ILE A 28 6.84 -21.34 -35.58
CA ILE A 28 7.06 -22.58 -36.34
C ILE A 28 5.72 -23.28 -36.62
N ASP A 29 4.83 -23.31 -35.62
CA ASP A 29 3.50 -23.91 -35.73
C ASP A 29 2.42 -22.91 -35.25
N PRO A 30 1.67 -22.29 -36.16
CA PRO A 30 0.64 -21.30 -35.81
C PRO A 30 -0.50 -21.85 -34.93
N GLN A 31 -0.67 -23.17 -34.81
CA GLN A 31 -1.66 -23.79 -33.93
C GLN A 31 -1.13 -24.05 -32.51
N LEU A 32 0.18 -23.92 -32.29
CA LEU A 32 0.81 -24.16 -31.01
C LEU A 32 0.98 -22.87 -30.21
N CYS A 33 0.49 -22.87 -28.97
CA CYS A 33 0.78 -21.83 -28.00
C CYS A 33 1.98 -22.25 -27.15
N ILE A 34 3.02 -21.41 -27.11
CA ILE A 34 4.25 -21.62 -26.35
C ILE A 34 4.35 -20.59 -25.22
N PRO A 35 4.93 -20.93 -24.06
CA PRO A 35 5.07 -19.99 -22.95
C PRO A 35 5.99 -18.83 -23.34
N CYS A 36 5.62 -17.64 -22.89
CA CYS A 36 6.41 -16.44 -23.04
C CYS A 36 7.70 -16.51 -22.23
N THR A 37 8.72 -15.79 -22.69
CA THR A 37 9.99 -15.66 -21.94
C THR A 37 9.85 -14.80 -20.69
N CYS A 38 8.95 -13.81 -20.73
CA CYS A 38 8.62 -12.94 -19.61
C CYS A 38 7.54 -13.57 -18.73
N ASP A 39 7.77 -13.75 -17.43
CA ASP A 39 6.77 -14.32 -16.52
C ASP A 39 5.60 -13.34 -16.30
N ILE A 40 4.37 -13.81 -16.55
CA ILE A 40 3.12 -13.04 -16.31
C ILE A 40 2.97 -12.54 -14.87
N ARG A 41 3.57 -13.22 -13.89
CA ARG A 41 3.53 -12.83 -12.48
C ARG A 41 4.40 -11.60 -12.23
N GLY A 42 5.50 -11.50 -12.98
CA GLY A 42 6.47 -10.43 -12.89
C GLY A 42 6.22 -9.28 -13.86
N SER A 43 5.24 -9.37 -14.77
CA SER A 43 4.98 -8.40 -15.84
C SER A 43 3.64 -7.69 -15.73
N HIS A 44 3.53 -6.48 -16.29
CA HIS A 44 2.23 -5.83 -16.47
C HIS A 44 1.36 -6.62 -17.46
N ARG A 45 0.05 -6.68 -17.20
CA ARG A 45 -0.93 -7.51 -17.90
C ARG A 45 -1.67 -6.79 -19.02
N GLY A 46 -2.46 -7.55 -19.78
CA GLY A 46 -3.33 -7.02 -20.83
C GLY A 46 -2.58 -6.62 -22.10
N PRO A 47 -3.07 -5.63 -22.88
CA PRO A 47 -2.52 -5.29 -24.19
C PRO A 47 -1.08 -4.74 -24.14
N GLY A 48 -0.57 -4.38 -22.96
CA GLY A 48 0.81 -3.96 -22.75
C GLY A 48 1.78 -5.08 -22.38
N TYR A 49 1.32 -6.33 -22.24
CA TYR A 49 2.17 -7.47 -21.89
C TYR A 49 3.19 -7.77 -22.98
N GLN A 50 4.47 -7.84 -22.61
CA GLN A 50 5.57 -8.14 -23.52
C GLN A 50 6.01 -9.59 -23.33
N CYS A 51 5.85 -10.40 -24.37
CA CYS A 51 6.17 -11.84 -24.34
C CYS A 51 7.67 -12.13 -24.61
N GLU A 52 8.33 -11.20 -25.32
CA GLU A 52 9.75 -11.23 -25.65
C GLU A 52 10.50 -10.10 -24.93
N PRO A 53 11.81 -10.27 -24.63
CA PRO A 53 12.57 -9.24 -23.92
C PRO A 53 12.82 -7.99 -24.78
N PRO A 54 12.94 -6.79 -24.17
CA PRO A 54 12.89 -6.52 -22.73
C PRO A 54 11.47 -6.67 -22.17
N CYS A 55 11.34 -7.26 -20.98
CA CYS A 55 10.04 -7.48 -20.34
C CYS A 55 9.53 -6.20 -19.66
N ASN A 56 8.21 -6.00 -19.66
CA ASN A 56 7.51 -4.95 -18.94
C ASN A 56 7.31 -5.30 -17.46
N CYS A 57 8.40 -5.47 -16.71
CA CYS A 57 8.35 -5.99 -15.35
C CYS A 57 7.65 -5.04 -14.35
N LYS A 58 6.82 -5.60 -13.46
CA LYS A 58 6.33 -4.94 -12.25
C LYS A 58 7.48 -4.70 -11.28
N VAL A 59 7.39 -3.61 -10.55
CA VAL A 59 8.39 -3.23 -9.55
C VAL A 59 8.11 -3.93 -8.23
N ASN A 60 9.09 -4.65 -7.68
CA ASN A 60 8.95 -5.43 -6.45
C ASN A 60 10.15 -5.29 -5.48
N THR A 61 11.01 -4.30 -5.69
CA THR A 61 12.22 -4.12 -4.89
C THR A 61 11.95 -3.43 -3.55
N LEU A 62 12.42 -4.03 -2.47
CA LEU A 62 12.45 -3.38 -1.15
C LEU A 62 13.73 -2.54 -0.94
N ALA A 63 14.65 -2.52 -1.90
CA ALA A 63 15.89 -1.78 -1.74
C ALA A 63 15.64 -0.26 -1.76
N ASN A 64 16.41 0.49 -0.98
CA ASN A 64 16.41 1.96 -0.96
C ASN A 64 15.11 2.64 -0.49
N TRP A 65 14.17 1.89 0.10
CA TRP A 65 13.07 2.49 0.85
C TRP A 65 13.60 3.22 2.10
N LYS A 66 12.96 4.32 2.47
CA LYS A 66 13.38 5.18 3.59
C LYS A 66 12.17 5.60 4.41
N ILE A 67 12.37 5.92 5.68
CA ILE A 67 11.33 6.56 6.49
C ILE A 67 11.50 8.07 6.45
N ILE A 68 10.41 8.78 6.19
CA ILE A 68 10.37 10.24 6.13
C ILE A 68 9.23 10.79 6.97
N VAL A 69 9.36 12.06 7.35
CA VAL A 69 8.24 12.87 7.84
C VAL A 69 7.80 13.80 6.71
N PRO A 70 6.55 13.70 6.23
CA PRO A 70 6.13 14.41 5.02
C PRO A 70 6.27 15.94 5.07
N SER A 71 6.06 16.54 6.24
CA SER A 71 6.18 17.99 6.46
C SER A 71 7.61 18.51 6.51
N LEU A 72 8.60 17.62 6.41
CA LEU A 72 10.03 17.91 6.54
C LEU A 72 10.75 17.40 5.29
N SER A 73 10.36 17.90 4.11
CA SER A 73 10.89 17.40 2.84
C SER A 73 12.18 18.10 2.41
N THR A 74 13.25 17.96 3.19
CA THR A 74 14.61 18.21 2.69
C THR A 74 15.32 16.87 2.48
N SER A 75 16.31 16.80 1.59
CA SER A 75 17.02 15.55 1.24
C SER A 75 17.64 14.82 2.44
N ASP A 76 17.92 15.56 3.51
CA ASP A 76 18.73 15.11 4.66
C ASP A 76 17.87 14.58 5.83
N THR A 77 16.53 14.59 5.71
CA THR A 77 15.59 14.17 6.78
C THR A 77 15.04 12.76 6.58
N SER A 78 15.65 11.96 5.70
CA SER A 78 15.25 10.57 5.46
C SER A 78 16.08 9.57 6.28
N TYR A 79 15.39 8.73 7.06
CA TYR A 79 16.00 7.63 7.81
C TYR A 79 16.14 6.41 6.91
N THR A 80 17.37 6.02 6.58
CA THR A 80 17.65 4.82 5.79
C THR A 80 17.60 3.57 6.65
N ILE A 81 16.94 2.53 6.16
CA ILE A 81 16.81 1.27 6.88
C ILE A 81 17.63 0.21 6.15
N PRO A 82 18.60 -0.43 6.83
CA PRO A 82 19.32 -1.53 6.22
C PRO A 82 18.34 -2.69 6.02
N MET A 83 18.37 -3.31 4.83
CA MET A 83 17.61 -4.51 4.58
C MET A 83 18.13 -5.63 5.48
N THR A 84 17.24 -6.24 6.26
CA THR A 84 17.58 -7.41 7.08
C THR A 84 17.13 -8.67 6.35
N GLU A 85 18.07 -9.53 5.99
CA GLU A 85 17.76 -10.87 5.49
C GLU A 85 17.36 -11.74 6.69
N THR A 86 16.11 -12.20 6.72
CA THR A 86 15.70 -13.19 7.72
C THR A 86 16.22 -14.56 7.31
N SER A 87 16.56 -15.40 8.28
CA SER A 87 17.15 -16.74 8.04
C SER A 87 16.19 -17.75 7.39
N VAL A 88 14.93 -17.36 7.14
CA VAL A 88 13.97 -18.16 6.41
C VAL A 88 14.02 -17.73 4.95
N GLN A 89 14.56 -18.63 4.14
CA GLN A 89 14.73 -18.53 2.70
C GLN A 89 13.46 -17.91 2.04
N TYR A 90 13.66 -16.75 1.39
CA TYR A 90 12.79 -16.05 0.42
C TYR A 90 12.05 -14.74 0.80
N ASP A 91 11.95 -14.32 2.06
CA ASP A 91 11.31 -13.03 2.38
C ASP A 91 12.33 -11.98 2.83
N LYS A 92 12.74 -11.11 1.90
CA LYS A 92 13.42 -9.84 2.24
C LYS A 92 12.41 -8.94 2.94
N VAL A 93 12.80 -8.35 4.07
CA VAL A 93 11.93 -7.46 4.84
C VAL A 93 12.67 -6.20 5.27
N LEU A 94 11.93 -5.10 5.43
CA LEU A 94 12.45 -3.84 5.94
C LEU A 94 12.04 -3.70 7.40
N PHE A 95 12.91 -4.13 8.31
CA PHE A 95 12.60 -4.08 9.73
C PHE A 95 13.15 -2.82 10.39
N ALA A 96 12.32 -2.12 11.17
CA ALA A 96 12.77 -0.98 11.96
C ALA A 96 12.13 -0.90 13.35
N GLN A 97 12.94 -0.46 14.32
CA GLN A 97 12.50 -0.18 15.69
C GLN A 97 12.02 1.26 15.79
N THR A 98 10.78 1.48 16.24
CA THR A 98 10.16 2.81 16.37
C THR A 98 11.02 3.75 17.22
N ARG A 99 11.55 3.27 18.35
CA ARG A 99 12.41 4.07 19.23
C ARG A 99 13.65 4.64 18.52
N ALA A 100 14.25 3.87 17.61
CA ALA A 100 15.44 4.28 16.89
C ALA A 100 15.07 5.37 15.87
N ILE A 101 13.99 5.14 15.12
CA ILE A 101 13.42 6.10 14.16
C ILE A 101 13.08 7.42 14.87
N GLU A 102 12.29 7.37 15.95
CA GLU A 102 11.83 8.56 16.67
C GLU A 102 13.00 9.30 17.31
N SER A 103 14.01 8.60 17.86
CA SER A 103 15.21 9.24 18.39
C SER A 103 15.99 10.00 17.32
N TRP A 104 16.17 9.39 16.15
CA TRP A 104 16.84 10.03 15.02
C TRP A 104 16.03 11.21 14.49
N LEU A 105 14.73 11.02 14.24
CA LEU A 105 13.84 12.07 13.78
C LEU A 105 13.85 13.25 14.76
N SER A 106 13.72 13.00 16.06
CA SER A 106 13.73 14.07 17.08
C SER A 106 15.04 14.87 17.08
N SER A 107 16.17 14.23 16.77
CA SER A 107 17.47 14.90 16.65
C SER A 107 17.52 15.81 15.42
N VAL A 108 16.93 15.40 14.30
CA VAL A 108 16.92 16.17 13.05
C VAL A 108 15.88 17.29 13.11
N THR A 109 14.73 17.06 13.72
CA THR A 109 13.61 18.01 13.77
C THR A 109 13.67 18.97 14.97
N SER A 110 14.59 18.74 15.91
CA SER A 110 14.67 19.44 17.20
C SER A 110 13.34 19.44 17.99
N THR A 111 12.43 18.51 17.68
CA THR A 111 11.08 18.39 18.26
C THR A 111 10.71 16.93 18.44
N SER A 112 9.90 16.60 19.43
CA SER A 112 9.42 15.24 19.60
C SER A 112 8.48 14.87 18.44
N VAL A 113 8.88 13.89 17.63
CA VAL A 113 8.06 13.37 16.55
C VAL A 113 7.26 12.20 17.08
N THR A 114 6.01 12.46 17.46
CA THR A 114 5.08 11.42 17.94
C THR A 114 4.03 11.01 16.91
N ARG A 115 3.90 11.79 15.82
CA ARG A 115 2.90 11.63 14.74
C ARG A 115 3.46 10.92 13.50
N GLY A 116 2.57 10.57 12.56
CA GLY A 116 2.81 9.55 11.54
C GLY A 116 3.93 9.90 10.57
N TYR A 117 4.92 9.03 10.53
CA TYR A 117 5.96 8.99 9.52
C TYR A 117 5.66 7.87 8.53
N TYR A 118 6.26 7.96 7.35
CA TYR A 118 5.91 7.15 6.18
C TYR A 118 7.14 6.50 5.59
N TRP A 119 6.95 5.28 5.09
CA TRP A 119 7.82 4.65 4.12
C TRP A 119 7.72 5.42 2.80
N SER A 120 8.83 5.98 2.34
CA SER A 120 8.97 6.60 1.02
C SER A 120 9.53 5.57 0.04
N ALA A 121 8.83 5.39 -1.07
CA ALA A 121 9.26 4.50 -2.13
C ALA A 121 10.50 5.06 -2.86
N PRO A 122 11.40 4.18 -3.33
CA PRO A 122 12.56 4.55 -4.14
C PRO A 122 12.15 4.86 -5.60
N GLU A 123 13.09 5.43 -6.36
CA GLU A 123 12.88 5.86 -7.77
C GLU A 123 12.29 4.78 -8.68
N ALA A 124 12.53 3.49 -8.39
CA ALA A 124 11.95 2.39 -9.15
C ALA A 124 10.41 2.41 -9.18
N TYR A 125 9.74 2.96 -8.16
CA TYR A 125 8.27 3.07 -8.08
C TYR A 125 7.74 4.43 -8.58
N LEU A 126 8.64 5.35 -8.96
CA LEU A 126 8.30 6.73 -9.32
C LEU A 126 8.26 6.90 -10.85
N GLY A 127 8.01 8.13 -11.29
CA GLY A 127 7.95 8.48 -12.72
C GLY A 127 6.68 7.98 -13.40
N ASN A 128 6.79 7.60 -14.68
CA ASN A 128 5.63 7.17 -15.47
C ASN A 128 5.25 5.72 -15.14
N GLN A 129 4.09 5.58 -14.49
CA GLN A 129 3.49 4.32 -14.05
C GLN A 129 2.06 4.17 -14.60
N ILE A 130 1.73 4.76 -15.77
CA ILE A 130 0.39 4.67 -16.38
C ILE A 130 -0.04 3.21 -16.62
N THR A 131 0.92 2.32 -16.91
CA THR A 131 0.67 0.88 -17.10
C THR A 131 0.19 0.18 -15.82
N ALA A 132 0.32 0.82 -14.65
CA ALA A 132 -0.19 0.33 -13.39
C ALA A 132 -1.67 0.68 -13.17
N TYR A 133 -2.29 1.53 -14.00
CA TYR A 133 -3.71 1.86 -13.88
C TYR A 133 -4.58 0.60 -13.99
N ARG A 134 -5.46 0.42 -13.01
CA ARG A 134 -6.30 -0.78 -12.79
C ARG A 134 -5.54 -2.08 -12.48
N ASP A 135 -4.22 -2.01 -12.28
CA ASP A 135 -3.48 -3.07 -11.61
C ASP A 135 -3.61 -2.92 -10.08
N THR A 136 -2.97 -3.80 -9.33
CA THR A 136 -3.05 -3.87 -7.87
C THR A 136 -1.70 -3.53 -7.23
N LEU A 137 -1.74 -2.60 -6.29
CA LEU A 137 -0.63 -2.31 -5.38
C LEU A 137 -0.75 -3.25 -4.18
N ASN A 138 0.18 -4.20 -4.11
CA ASN A 138 0.21 -5.22 -3.06
C ASN A 138 1.22 -4.81 -1.99
N ILE A 139 0.73 -4.67 -0.76
CA ILE A 139 1.51 -4.21 0.39
C ILE A 139 1.30 -5.19 1.54
N ILE A 140 2.38 -5.70 2.10
CA ILE A 140 2.37 -6.49 3.33
C ILE A 140 3.03 -5.65 4.40
N LEU A 141 2.31 -5.38 5.49
CA LEU A 141 2.80 -4.58 6.60
C LEU A 141 2.59 -5.32 7.90
N ARG A 142 3.59 -5.26 8.77
CA ARG A 142 3.52 -5.82 10.12
C ARG A 142 4.04 -4.79 11.11
N PHE A 143 3.39 -4.72 12.25
CA PHE A 143 3.89 -3.90 13.35
C PHE A 143 3.60 -4.57 14.68
N ASN A 144 4.38 -4.22 15.70
CA ASN A 144 4.16 -4.71 17.05
C ASN A 144 3.69 -3.58 17.97
N SER A 145 2.62 -3.82 18.72
CA SER A 145 2.08 -2.91 19.74
C SER A 145 1.79 -3.73 21.00
N PRO A 146 2.38 -3.37 22.16
CA PRO A 146 2.09 -4.00 23.45
C PRO A 146 0.59 -4.03 23.76
N THR A 147 -0.12 -2.94 23.43
CA THR A 147 -1.55 -2.83 23.70
C THR A 147 -2.37 -3.75 22.78
N MET A 148 -2.04 -3.82 21.48
CA MET A 148 -2.67 -4.76 20.56
C MET A 148 -2.42 -6.22 20.92
N LEU A 149 -1.22 -6.57 21.41
CA LEU A 149 -0.90 -7.91 21.89
C LEU A 149 -1.70 -8.28 23.15
N THR A 150 -1.78 -7.35 24.10
CA THR A 150 -2.53 -7.54 25.35
C THR A 150 -4.02 -7.79 25.10
N TYR A 151 -4.58 -7.16 24.07
CA TYR A 151 -6.00 -7.30 23.74
C TYR A 151 -6.32 -8.43 22.75
N ARG A 152 -5.31 -9.04 22.10
CA ARG A 152 -5.47 -10.29 21.31
C ARG A 152 -5.47 -11.56 22.17
N THR A 153 -5.17 -11.50 23.47
CA THR A 153 -5.27 -12.70 24.32
C THR A 153 -6.74 -13.05 24.54
N PRO A 154 -7.17 -14.29 24.23
CA PRO A 154 -8.54 -14.70 24.45
C PRO A 154 -8.87 -14.64 25.94
N THR A 155 -9.90 -13.91 26.32
CA THR A 155 -10.58 -14.14 27.59
C THR A 155 -11.15 -15.56 27.53
N ILE A 156 -10.57 -16.50 28.27
CA ILE A 156 -11.10 -17.85 28.39
C ILE A 156 -12.41 -17.74 29.18
N ASN A 157 -13.53 -17.59 28.49
CA ASN A 157 -14.81 -18.01 29.04
C ASN A 157 -14.89 -19.51 28.81
N THR A 158 -14.79 -20.28 29.90
CA THR A 158 -15.01 -21.72 29.87
C THR A 158 -16.50 -21.99 29.69
N ASP A 159 -17.02 -21.80 28.47
CA ASP A 159 -18.31 -22.35 28.06
C ASP A 159 -18.07 -23.43 27.00
N ILE A 160 -18.83 -24.52 27.14
CA ILE A 160 -18.58 -25.88 26.62
C ILE A 160 -18.79 -26.02 25.09
N SER A 161 -18.70 -24.92 24.32
CA SER A 161 -18.74 -24.95 22.85
C SER A 161 -17.52 -24.23 22.28
N GLY A 162 -16.68 -24.97 21.54
CA GLY A 162 -15.34 -24.59 21.12
C GLY A 162 -15.20 -23.44 20.10
N SER A 163 -16.01 -22.38 20.19
CA SER A 163 -15.77 -21.11 19.48
C SER A 163 -15.01 -20.14 20.38
N ARG A 164 -13.72 -19.92 20.11
CA ARG A 164 -12.94 -18.82 20.71
C ARG A 164 -13.53 -17.48 20.24
N GLN A 165 -14.41 -16.88 21.01
CA GLN A 165 -14.90 -15.53 20.78
C GLN A 165 -13.95 -14.53 21.44
N PHE A 166 -13.36 -13.64 20.64
CA PHE A 166 -12.63 -12.48 21.12
C PHE A 166 -13.63 -11.34 21.33
N SER A 167 -14.04 -11.05 22.56
CA SER A 167 -14.89 -9.88 22.85
C SER A 167 -14.06 -8.80 23.55
N LEU A 168 -13.79 -7.70 22.85
CA LEU A 168 -13.25 -6.49 23.47
C LEU A 168 -14.37 -5.77 24.23
N SER A 169 -14.09 -5.30 25.46
CA SER A 169 -15.03 -4.44 26.16
C SER A 169 -15.16 -3.09 25.44
N MET A 170 -16.29 -2.40 25.57
CA MET A 170 -16.48 -1.07 24.95
C MET A 170 -15.38 -0.07 25.36
N ALA A 171 -14.92 -0.12 26.61
CA ALA A 171 -13.83 0.72 27.11
C ALA A 171 -12.49 0.38 26.43
N MET A 172 -12.22 -0.90 26.14
CA MET A 172 -11.03 -1.31 25.39
C MET A 172 -11.09 -0.85 23.93
N THR A 173 -12.25 -0.97 23.30
CA THR A 173 -12.46 -0.48 21.93
C THR A 173 -12.25 1.02 21.84
N ASP A 174 -12.83 1.80 22.76
CA ASP A 174 -12.66 3.25 22.80
C ASP A 174 -11.20 3.65 23.08
N HIS A 175 -10.50 2.93 23.96
CA HIS A 175 -9.08 3.16 24.22
C HIS A 175 -8.22 2.87 22.98
N LEU A 176 -8.43 1.73 22.32
CA LEU A 176 -7.78 1.41 21.05
C LEU A 176 -8.02 2.52 20.04
N ASN A 177 -9.27 2.91 19.83
CA ASN A 177 -9.65 3.97 18.88
C ASN A 177 -8.90 5.28 19.13
N TYR A 178 -8.67 5.65 20.39
CA TYR A 178 -7.92 6.86 20.74
C TYR A 178 -6.42 6.77 20.42
N MET A 179 -5.83 5.56 20.49
CA MET A 179 -4.41 5.36 20.20
C MET A 179 -4.09 5.23 18.71
N TRP A 180 -5.07 4.88 17.87
CA TRP A 180 -4.87 4.78 16.42
C TRP A 180 -4.60 6.15 15.81
N LEU A 181 -3.57 6.23 14.97
CA LEU A 181 -3.26 7.43 14.20
C LEU A 181 -4.16 7.50 12.96
N HIS A 182 -4.86 8.62 12.79
CA HIS A 182 -5.88 8.79 11.75
C HIS A 182 -5.39 9.51 10.50
N GLU A 183 -4.12 9.31 10.14
CA GLU A 183 -3.55 9.84 8.91
C GLU A 183 -3.77 8.86 7.73
N PRO A 184 -3.76 9.34 6.47
CA PRO A 184 -3.79 8.51 5.27
C PRO A 184 -2.83 7.33 5.31
N ASP A 185 -3.25 6.16 4.82
CA ASP A 185 -2.42 4.96 4.84
C ASP A 185 -1.52 4.87 3.61
N ILE A 186 -1.99 5.39 2.47
CA ILE A 186 -1.20 5.53 1.24
C ILE A 186 -1.36 6.95 0.71
N VAL A 187 -0.27 7.56 0.29
CA VAL A 187 -0.27 8.89 -0.33
C VAL A 187 0.52 8.81 -1.63
N ILE A 188 -0.07 9.34 -2.72
CA ILE A 188 0.58 9.43 -4.02
C ILE A 188 0.56 10.90 -4.45
N GLU A 189 1.74 11.42 -4.77
CA GLU A 189 1.93 12.78 -5.27
C GLU A 189 2.48 12.72 -6.69
N GLY A 190 1.95 13.57 -7.55
CA GLY A 190 2.38 13.65 -8.94
C GLY A 190 1.75 14.83 -9.65
N ASN A 191 2.52 15.56 -10.44
CA ASN A 191 2.02 16.70 -11.23
C ASN A 191 1.25 17.76 -10.39
N GLY A 192 1.66 17.96 -9.14
CA GLY A 192 1.02 18.90 -8.21
C GLY A 192 -0.28 18.41 -7.56
N TYR A 193 -0.74 17.21 -7.87
CA TYR A 193 -1.84 16.56 -7.15
C TYR A 193 -1.34 15.79 -5.92
N ARG A 194 -2.20 15.66 -4.91
CA ARG A 194 -2.03 14.70 -3.81
C ARG A 194 -3.29 13.84 -3.67
N LEU A 195 -3.11 12.55 -3.94
CA LEU A 195 -4.11 11.50 -3.78
C LEU A 195 -3.82 10.72 -2.50
N VAL A 196 -4.87 10.33 -1.79
CA VAL A 196 -4.78 9.55 -0.55
C VAL A 196 -5.70 8.35 -0.58
N HIS A 197 -5.24 7.26 0.03
CA HIS A 197 -6.04 6.10 0.37
C HIS A 197 -6.08 5.96 1.89
N MET A 198 -7.26 5.62 2.39
CA MET A 198 -7.49 5.35 3.80
C MET A 198 -8.16 3.99 3.92
N LEU A 199 -7.59 3.15 4.77
CA LEU A 199 -8.09 1.84 5.08
C LEU A 199 -9.36 1.97 5.91
N SER A 200 -10.31 1.06 5.66
CA SER A 200 -11.47 0.93 6.52
C SER A 200 -11.03 0.60 7.96
N PRO A 201 -11.72 1.12 9.00
CA PRO A 201 -11.42 0.81 10.40
C PRO A 201 -11.43 -0.70 10.73
N SER A 202 -12.04 -1.52 9.88
CA SER A 202 -12.01 -2.98 9.98
C SER A 202 -10.62 -3.60 9.75
N TYR A 203 -9.72 -2.90 9.05
CA TYR A 203 -8.34 -3.36 8.78
C TYR A 203 -7.35 -3.04 9.91
N ARG A 204 -7.83 -2.70 11.11
CA ARG A 204 -7.02 -2.35 12.29
C ARG A 204 -6.34 -3.56 12.93
N GLU A 205 -5.46 -4.19 12.18
CA GLU A 205 -4.69 -5.37 12.58
C GLU A 205 -3.19 -5.12 12.58
N SER A 206 -2.44 -5.89 13.38
CA SER A 206 -0.98 -5.82 13.44
C SER A 206 -0.29 -6.48 12.25
N HIS A 207 -1.01 -7.29 11.46
CA HIS A 207 -0.53 -7.91 10.23
C HIS A 207 -1.55 -7.61 9.13
N MET A 208 -1.17 -6.75 8.20
CA MET A 208 -2.02 -6.26 7.12
C MET A 208 -1.51 -6.78 5.78
N ILE A 209 -2.41 -7.36 4.99
CA ILE A 209 -2.16 -7.73 3.60
C ILE A 209 -3.14 -6.90 2.77
N LEU A 210 -2.61 -5.87 2.11
CA LEU A 210 -3.39 -4.87 1.39
C LEU A 210 -3.22 -5.10 -0.11
N ASN A 211 -4.34 -5.26 -0.81
CA ASN A 211 -4.37 -5.35 -2.27
C ASN A 211 -5.20 -4.17 -2.76
N ILE A 212 -4.55 -3.03 -3.03
CA ILE A 212 -5.23 -1.78 -3.36
C ILE A 212 -5.24 -1.58 -4.88
N PRO A 213 -6.41 -1.58 -5.53
CA PRO A 213 -6.48 -1.27 -6.96
C PRO A 213 -6.00 0.16 -7.24
N LEU A 214 -5.12 0.34 -8.21
CA LEU A 214 -4.68 1.65 -8.67
C LEU A 214 -5.72 2.24 -9.63
N SER A 215 -6.86 2.63 -9.07
CA SER A 215 -8.02 3.18 -9.78
C SER A 215 -8.66 4.32 -9.00
N GLU A 216 -9.52 5.07 -9.68
CA GLU A 216 -10.28 6.20 -9.15
C GLU A 216 -11.14 5.84 -7.93
N SER A 217 -11.61 4.58 -7.86
CA SER A 217 -12.42 4.08 -6.75
C SER A 217 -11.65 3.95 -5.43
N SER A 218 -10.32 3.86 -5.50
CA SER A 218 -9.49 3.63 -4.32
C SER A 218 -8.98 4.93 -3.71
N PHE A 219 -8.89 6.02 -4.46
CA PHE A 219 -8.22 7.23 -4.00
C PHE A 219 -9.15 8.43 -3.90
N ARG A 220 -8.82 9.32 -2.96
CA ARG A 220 -9.43 10.65 -2.83
C ARG A 220 -8.39 11.72 -3.08
N VAL A 221 -8.82 12.84 -3.66
CA VAL A 221 -7.98 13.99 -3.95
C VAL A 221 -8.08 14.98 -2.78
N ILE A 222 -6.93 15.31 -2.20
CA ILE A 222 -6.85 16.30 -1.10
C ILE A 222 -6.11 17.58 -1.49
N VAL A 223 -5.31 17.55 -2.55
CA VAL A 223 -4.69 18.74 -3.14
C VAL A 223 -4.77 18.66 -4.66
N GLU A 224 -5.15 19.77 -5.29
CA GLU A 224 -5.32 19.92 -6.74
C GLU A 224 -4.55 21.13 -7.25
N PRO A 225 -3.86 21.04 -8.39
CA PRO A 225 -3.26 22.18 -9.05
C PRO A 225 -4.33 23.11 -9.66
N PRO A 226 -4.02 24.40 -9.86
CA PRO A 226 -2.76 25.06 -9.55
C PRO A 226 -2.68 25.46 -8.07
N THR A 227 -1.69 24.95 -7.33
CA THR A 227 -1.34 25.48 -6.01
C THR A 227 -0.10 26.35 -6.13
N SER A 228 -0.17 27.58 -5.62
CA SER A 228 1.02 28.44 -5.45
C SER A 228 1.91 27.99 -4.28
N ILE A 229 1.41 27.05 -3.49
CA ILE A 229 2.04 26.51 -2.29
C ILE A 229 2.61 25.13 -2.62
N PRO A 230 3.88 24.85 -2.28
CA PRO A 230 4.48 23.52 -2.36
C PRO A 230 3.72 22.47 -1.53
N LEU A 231 3.64 21.23 -2.03
CA LEU A 231 2.87 20.14 -1.42
C LEU A 231 3.31 19.82 0.02
N ASP A 232 4.59 19.91 0.33
CA ASP A 232 5.19 19.69 1.66
C ASP A 232 4.64 20.63 2.73
N ARG A 233 4.16 21.81 2.34
CA ARG A 233 3.54 22.77 3.27
C ARG A 233 2.09 22.46 3.58
N PHE A 234 1.45 21.61 2.79
CA PHE A 234 0.13 21.08 3.14
C PHE A 234 0.32 19.90 4.09
N PRO A 235 -0.21 19.97 5.33
CA PRO A 235 -0.12 18.83 6.23
C PRO A 235 -0.82 17.63 5.59
N ILE A 236 -0.29 16.42 5.78
CA ILE A 236 -0.98 15.19 5.34
C ILE A 236 -2.18 14.89 6.27
N SER A 237 -2.12 15.39 7.51
CA SER A 237 -3.22 15.34 8.47
C SER A 237 -4.26 16.43 8.17
N TRP A 238 -5.16 16.21 7.21
CA TRP A 238 -6.42 16.96 7.14
C TRP A 238 -7.55 16.12 7.72
N LEU A 239 -7.51 15.97 9.05
CA LEU A 239 -8.72 15.86 9.85
C LEU A 239 -8.80 17.16 10.66
N GLN A 240 -9.62 18.10 10.20
CA GLN A 240 -10.08 19.18 11.08
C GLN A 240 -10.89 18.55 12.21
N GLY A 241 -10.41 18.68 13.44
CA GLY A 241 -11.19 18.38 14.64
C GLY A 241 -10.52 17.36 15.56
N ASP A 242 -10.11 17.84 16.73
CA ASP A 242 -9.54 17.09 17.86
C ASP A 242 -10.57 16.17 18.58
N GLN A 243 -11.70 15.86 17.94
CA GLN A 243 -12.81 15.10 18.56
C GLN A 243 -13.72 14.46 17.51
N LEU A 244 -13.39 13.27 16.98
CA LEU A 244 -14.40 12.49 16.26
C LEU A 244 -14.18 10.98 16.48
N ARG A 245 -15.22 10.29 16.95
CA ARG A 245 -15.38 8.85 16.68
C ARG A 245 -15.27 8.70 15.17
N PHE A 246 -14.25 7.99 14.71
CA PHE A 246 -14.02 7.76 13.29
C PHE A 246 -15.07 6.79 12.78
N ASP A 247 -16.12 7.34 12.18
CA ASP A 247 -17.20 6.62 11.53
C ASP A 247 -16.99 6.61 10.01
N GLU A 248 -17.65 5.72 9.27
CA GLU A 248 -17.53 5.59 7.81
C GLU A 248 -17.84 6.91 7.07
N SER A 249 -18.70 7.74 7.66
CA SER A 249 -19.01 9.11 7.23
C SER A 249 -17.83 10.09 7.28
N THR A 250 -16.79 9.83 8.09
CA THR A 250 -15.57 10.65 8.17
C THR A 250 -14.60 10.38 7.03
N LEU A 251 -14.61 9.16 6.46
CA LEU A 251 -13.85 8.81 5.27
C LEU A 251 -14.36 9.59 4.03
N GLU A 252 -15.66 9.90 4.00
CA GLU A 252 -16.26 10.72 2.95
C GLU A 252 -15.88 12.20 3.03
N ARG A 253 -15.45 12.67 4.20
CA ARG A 253 -15.06 14.06 4.45
C ARG A 253 -13.62 14.39 4.03
N VAL A 254 -12.77 13.39 3.82
CA VAL A 254 -11.36 13.59 3.46
C VAL A 254 -11.23 13.76 1.94
N GLY A 255 -11.38 14.99 1.47
CA GLY A 255 -11.23 15.31 0.05
C GLY A 255 -12.33 14.75 -0.85
N ARG A 256 -12.27 15.09 -2.14
CA ARG A 256 -13.25 14.59 -3.13
C ARG A 256 -12.83 13.22 -3.67
N PRO A 257 -13.78 12.38 -4.13
CA PRO A 257 -13.43 11.18 -4.89
C PRO A 257 -12.54 11.52 -6.10
N ALA A 258 -11.55 10.67 -6.36
CA ALA A 258 -10.74 10.81 -7.56
C ALA A 258 -11.56 10.48 -8.81
N THR A 259 -11.20 11.10 -9.91
CA THR A 259 -11.67 10.75 -11.25
C THR A 259 -10.58 9.97 -11.99
N ILE A 260 -10.96 9.36 -13.13
CA ILE A 260 -9.99 8.71 -14.03
C ILE A 260 -8.91 9.70 -14.47
N ALA A 261 -9.27 10.97 -14.70
CA ALA A 261 -8.30 11.98 -15.09
C ALA A 261 -7.29 12.28 -13.98
N ASP A 262 -7.72 12.34 -12.72
CA ASP A 262 -6.82 12.61 -11.58
C ASP A 262 -5.81 11.47 -11.40
N ILE A 263 -6.27 10.22 -11.36
CA ILE A 263 -5.39 9.05 -11.16
C ILE A 263 -4.42 8.90 -12.34
N MET A 264 -4.88 9.08 -13.58
CA MET A 264 -4.03 9.02 -14.77
C MET A 264 -2.99 10.14 -14.79
N THR A 265 -3.38 11.34 -14.33
CA THR A 265 -2.46 12.48 -14.23
C THR A 265 -1.34 12.18 -13.24
N VAL A 266 -1.66 11.65 -12.05
CA VAL A 266 -0.63 11.28 -11.08
C VAL A 266 0.22 10.11 -11.55
N LEU A 267 -0.38 9.07 -12.13
CA LEU A 267 0.37 7.92 -12.66
C LEU A 267 1.26 8.29 -13.85
N SER A 268 0.99 9.38 -14.58
CA SER A 268 1.85 9.83 -15.68
C SER A 268 3.23 10.32 -15.22
N SER A 269 3.32 10.82 -13.98
CA SER A 269 4.57 11.21 -13.33
C SER A 269 4.36 11.22 -11.82
N ILE A 270 4.68 10.10 -11.18
CA ILE A 270 4.67 9.98 -9.73
C ILE A 270 5.95 10.64 -9.19
N ASP A 271 5.78 11.68 -8.38
CA ASP A 271 6.86 12.39 -7.70
C ASP A 271 7.17 11.71 -6.35
N ARG A 272 6.13 11.22 -5.67
CA ARG A 272 6.27 10.55 -4.38
C ARG A 272 5.19 9.50 -4.17
N LEU A 273 5.61 8.31 -3.71
CA LEU A 273 4.73 7.28 -3.18
C LEU A 273 5.10 7.04 -1.71
N MET A 274 4.12 7.19 -0.83
CA MET A 274 4.29 7.03 0.61
C MET A 274 3.31 6.01 1.16
N ILE A 275 3.80 5.13 2.02
CA ILE A 275 3.02 4.14 2.77
C ILE A 275 3.21 4.43 4.25
N LYS A 276 2.14 4.49 5.02
CA LYS A 276 2.21 4.81 6.45
C LYS A 276 3.04 3.76 7.19
N ALA A 277 3.95 4.23 8.04
CA ALA A 277 4.85 3.36 8.81
C ALA A 277 4.44 3.27 10.29
N LYS A 278 3.68 4.24 10.81
CA LYS A 278 3.19 4.25 12.19
C LYS A 278 1.67 4.31 12.22
N TYR A 279 1.06 3.28 12.82
CA TYR A 279 -0.40 3.13 12.88
C TYR A 279 -0.99 3.38 14.26
N ILE A 280 -0.25 3.09 15.33
CA ILE A 280 -0.68 3.23 16.72
C ILE A 280 0.41 3.91 17.54
N THR A 281 0.02 4.66 18.57
CA THR A 281 0.93 5.46 19.39
C THR A 281 2.00 4.64 20.10
N ASP A 282 1.68 3.44 20.58
CA ASP A 282 2.58 2.53 21.31
C ASP A 282 3.32 1.52 20.43
N GLN A 283 3.33 1.75 19.11
CA GLN A 283 4.02 0.88 18.16
C GLN A 283 5.51 0.80 18.47
N THR A 284 6.03 -0.41 18.61
CA THR A 284 7.44 -0.68 18.95
C THR A 284 8.30 -1.02 17.74
N THR A 285 7.71 -1.65 16.72
CA THR A 285 8.39 -2.06 15.48
C THR A 285 7.48 -1.87 14.28
N THR A 286 8.08 -1.73 13.10
CA THR A 286 7.42 -1.82 11.79
C THR A 286 8.26 -2.72 10.88
N GLU A 287 7.57 -3.48 10.04
CA GLU A 287 8.10 -4.40 9.03
C GLU A 287 7.25 -4.31 7.75
#